data_AF-A0A947Y5U8-F1
#
_entry.id   AF-A0A947Y5U8-F1
#
_cell.length_a   1.000
_cell.length_b   1.000
_cell.length_c   1.000
_cell.angle_alpha   90.00
_cell.angle_beta   90.00
_cell.angle_gamma   90.00
#
_symmetry.space_group_name_H-M   'P 1'
#
loop_
_entity.id
_entity.type
_entity.pdbx_description
1 polymer ?
#
loop_
_entity_poly.entity_id
_entity_poly.type
_entity_poly.pdbx_seq_one_letter_code
_entity_poly.pdbx_strand_id
1 'polypeptide(L)'
;MSFTKDKVFIIAEAGVNHNGELALAKQLVEAAARAGADAVKFQTFKAENIVAASAPKADYQKKNTGNNESQLEMLKKLELAAADFIALKTHCAEHGILFMSTPFDL
;
A
#
# COMPACT_ATOMS: atom_id res chain seq x y z
N MET A 1 12.37 -18.83 4.26
CA MET A 1 13.02 -17.67 4.92
C MET A 1 13.30 -18.07 6.35
N SER A 2 14.52 -17.84 6.87
CA SER A 2 14.87 -18.17 8.25
C SER A 2 14.90 -16.88 9.07
N PHE A 3 14.00 -16.76 10.03
CA PHE A 3 14.06 -15.68 11.02
C PHE A 3 15.08 -16.08 12.08
N THR A 4 16.17 -15.31 12.20
CA THR A 4 17.17 -15.52 13.25
C THR A 4 16.97 -14.47 14.34
N LYS A 5 17.22 -14.85 15.59
CA LYS A 5 17.10 -13.96 16.75
C LYS A 5 17.98 -12.70 16.63
N ASP A 6 19.08 -12.81 15.88
CA ASP A 6 20.13 -11.79 15.80
C ASP A 6 20.01 -10.88 14.56
N LYS A 7 18.97 -11.04 13.73
CA LYS A 7 18.73 -10.18 12.56
C LYS A 7 17.42 -9.40 12.73
N VAL A 8 17.52 -8.07 12.64
CA VAL A 8 16.34 -7.20 12.52
C VAL A 8 15.68 -7.44 11.16
N PHE A 9 14.38 -7.70 11.17
CA PHE A 9 13.58 -7.84 9.96
C PHE A 9 13.01 -6.48 9.56
N ILE A 10 13.38 -5.98 8.39
CA ILE A 10 13.01 -4.64 7.93
C ILE A 10 11.85 -4.73 6.94
N ILE A 11 10.75 -4.06 7.27
CA ILE A 11 9.57 -3.93 6.40
C ILE A 11 9.54 -2.51 5.83
N ALA A 12 9.65 -2.39 4.51
CA ALA A 12 9.38 -1.14 3.81
C ALA A 12 7.85 -0.97 3.65
N GLU A 13 7.26 -0.04 4.40
CA GLU A 13 5.83 0.30 4.26
C GLU A 13 5.61 1.12 2.99
N ALA A 14 5.11 0.48 1.94
CA ALA A 14 4.61 1.16 0.74
C ALA A 14 3.24 1.79 1.01
N GLY A 15 2.40 1.13 1.82
CA GLY A 15 1.09 1.63 2.19
C GLY A 15 0.22 1.92 0.95
N VAL A 16 -0.25 3.16 0.86
CA VAL A 16 -1.01 3.71 -0.29
C VAL A 16 -0.19 4.67 -1.16
N ASN A 17 1.14 4.72 -0.99
CA ASN A 17 2.03 5.66 -1.70
C ASN A 17 2.14 5.39 -3.21
N HIS A 18 1.47 4.35 -3.70
CA HIS A 18 1.31 4.05 -5.13
C HIS A 18 0.24 4.90 -5.81
N ASN A 19 -0.54 5.71 -5.07
CA ASN A 19 -1.54 6.62 -5.64
C ASN A 19 -2.56 5.94 -6.59
N GLY A 20 -2.92 4.69 -6.33
CA GLY A 20 -3.80 3.90 -7.21
C GLY A 20 -3.15 3.37 -8.50
N GLU A 21 -1.85 3.58 -8.71
CA GLU A 21 -1.16 3.21 -9.95
C GLU A 21 -0.28 1.96 -9.76
N LEU A 22 -0.61 0.86 -10.45
CA LEU A 22 0.18 -0.38 -10.41
C LEU A 22 1.63 -0.17 -10.82
N ALA A 23 1.88 0.69 -11.82
CA ALA A 23 3.24 1.00 -12.26
C ALA A 23 4.08 1.62 -11.14
N LEU A 24 3.51 2.57 -10.38
CA LEU A 24 4.18 3.18 -9.23
C LEU A 24 4.35 2.17 -8.10
N ALA A 25 3.36 1.31 -7.85
CA ALA A 25 3.49 0.23 -6.87
C ALA A 25 4.66 -0.71 -7.19
N LYS A 26 4.89 -1.06 -8.46
CA LYS A 26 6.06 -1.85 -8.89
C LYS A 26 7.38 -1.10 -8.66
N GLN A 27 7.43 0.20 -8.93
CA GLN A 27 8.60 1.01 -8.63
C GLN A 27 8.92 1.05 -7.13
N LEU A 28 7.90 1.05 -6.26
CA LEU A 28 8.09 0.95 -4.81
C LEU A 28 8.68 -0.41 -4.39
N VAL A 29 8.25 -1.51 -5.02
CA VAL A 29 8.85 -2.85 -4.80
C VAL A 29 10.34 -2.81 -5.15
N GLU A 30 10.70 -2.28 -6.31
CA GLU A 30 12.08 -2.17 -6.76
C GLU A 30 12.93 -1.31 -5.82
N ALA A 31 12.38 -0.18 -5.36
CA ALA A 31 13.05 0.71 -4.42
C ALA A 31 13.31 0.01 -3.08
N ALA A 32 12.32 -0.71 -2.55
CA ALA A 32 12.45 -1.48 -1.32
C ALA A 32 13.49 -2.60 -1.44
N ALA A 33 13.47 -3.33 -2.56
CA ALA A 33 14.44 -4.38 -2.84
C ALA A 33 15.87 -3.82 -2.97
N ARG A 34 16.07 -2.73 -3.73
CA ARG A 34 17.37 -2.05 -3.85
C ARG A 34 17.87 -1.50 -2.51
N ALA A 35 16.97 -1.06 -1.63
CA ALA A 35 17.33 -0.59 -0.29
C ALA A 35 17.71 -1.73 0.68
N GLY A 36 17.51 -2.99 0.29
CA GLY A 36 17.83 -4.16 1.12
C GLY A 36 16.78 -4.45 2.19
N ALA A 37 15.53 -4.00 2.02
CA ALA A 37 14.43 -4.39 2.90
C ALA A 37 14.12 -5.89 2.75
N ASP A 38 13.71 -6.54 3.84
CA ASP A 38 13.34 -7.96 3.82
C ASP A 38 11.93 -8.16 3.24
N ALA A 39 11.04 -7.19 3.45
CA ALA A 39 9.68 -7.18 2.93
C ALA A 39 9.25 -5.79 2.49
N VAL A 40 8.28 -5.75 1.57
CA VAL A 40 7.51 -4.56 1.22
C VAL A 40 6.05 -4.81 1.58
N LYS A 41 5.44 -3.88 2.31
CA LYS A 41 4.07 -4.02 2.81
C LYS A 41 3.13 -2.98 2.20
N PHE A 42 2.04 -3.46 1.62
CA PHE A 42 0.95 -2.66 1.07
C PHE A 42 -0.26 -2.66 1.99
N GLN A 43 -1.29 -1.89 1.63
CA GLN A 43 -2.58 -1.90 2.31
C GLN A 43 -3.66 -2.31 1.31
N THR A 44 -4.47 -3.29 1.69
CA THR A 44 -5.56 -3.80 0.85
C THR A 44 -6.89 -3.41 1.49
N PHE A 45 -7.71 -2.68 0.73
CA PHE A 45 -9.01 -2.23 1.17
C PHE A 45 -9.97 -1.95 0.00
N LYS A 46 -11.25 -1.92 0.35
CA LYS A 46 -12.37 -1.33 -0.36
C LYS A 46 -12.83 -0.12 0.41
N ALA A 47 -12.67 1.07 -0.18
CA ALA A 47 -12.91 2.35 0.47
C ALA A 47 -14.33 2.44 1.01
N GLU A 48 -15.30 1.85 0.31
CA GLU A 48 -16.70 1.76 0.71
C GLU A 48 -16.96 0.87 1.93
N ASN A 49 -16.07 -0.07 2.24
CA ASN A 49 -16.17 -0.94 3.41
C ASN A 49 -15.54 -0.33 4.66
N ILE A 50 -14.62 0.64 4.50
CA ILE A 50 -13.83 1.20 5.62
C ILE A 50 -14.20 2.64 5.97
N VAL A 51 -14.96 3.33 5.12
CA VAL A 51 -15.34 4.73 5.32
C VAL A 51 -16.80 4.98 4.98
N ALA A 52 -17.52 5.61 5.92
CA ALA A 52 -18.86 6.12 5.66
C ALA A 52 -18.85 7.23 4.62
N ALA A 53 -19.82 7.24 3.70
CA ALA A 53 -19.89 8.22 2.61
C ALA A 53 -19.89 9.69 3.10
N SER A 54 -20.39 9.95 4.30
CA SER A 54 -20.44 11.28 4.93
C SER A 54 -19.21 11.63 5.76
N ALA A 55 -18.22 10.75 5.86
CA ALA A 55 -17.05 10.97 6.70
C ALA A 55 -16.23 12.15 6.16
N PRO A 56 -15.97 13.18 7.00
CA PRO A 56 -15.11 14.28 6.60
C PRO A 56 -13.66 13.79 6.48
N LYS A 57 -12.89 14.43 5.59
CA LYS A 57 -11.43 14.24 5.55
C LYS A 57 -10.80 14.64 6.89
N ALA A 58 -9.71 13.99 7.26
CA ALA A 58 -8.92 14.43 8.40
C ALA A 58 -8.29 15.79 8.11
N ASP A 59 -8.03 16.60 9.13
CA ASP A 59 -7.61 18.01 8.92
C ASP A 59 -6.28 18.14 8.18
N TYR A 60 -5.36 17.18 8.34
CA TYR A 60 -4.11 17.18 7.58
C TYR A 60 -4.35 16.88 6.08
N GLN A 61 -5.33 16.05 5.74
CA GLN A 61 -5.70 15.77 4.35
C GLN A 61 -6.37 16.99 3.72
N LYS A 62 -7.26 17.67 4.45
CA LYS A 62 -7.85 18.93 4.00
C LYS A 62 -6.80 19.98 3.65
N LYS A 63 -5.76 20.10 4.49
CA LYS A 63 -4.64 21.02 4.26
C LYS A 63 -3.82 20.68 3.02
N ASN A 64 -3.61 19.39 2.74
CA ASN A 64 -2.72 18.93 1.67
C ASN A 64 -3.42 18.74 0.31
N THR A 65 -4.70 18.37 0.29
CA THR A 65 -5.45 18.04 -0.95
C THR A 65 -6.67 18.92 -1.17
N GLY A 66 -6.88 19.94 -0.33
CA GLY A 66 -8.06 20.80 -0.36
C GLY A 66 -9.34 20.10 0.12
N ASN A 67 -10.50 20.73 -0.09
CA ASN A 67 -11.80 20.24 0.39
C ASN A 67 -12.77 19.83 -0.73
N ASN A 68 -12.27 19.65 -1.95
CA ASN A 68 -13.11 19.43 -3.13
C ASN A 68 -13.62 17.99 -3.29
N GLU A 69 -13.26 17.08 -2.38
CA GLU A 69 -13.68 15.68 -2.39
C GLU A 69 -13.86 15.16 -0.96
N SER A 70 -14.73 14.18 -0.81
CA SER A 70 -14.96 13.41 0.42
C SER A 70 -13.80 12.47 0.75
N GLN A 71 -13.77 11.94 1.96
CA GLN A 71 -12.79 10.91 2.36
C GLN A 71 -12.94 9.64 1.50
N LEU A 72 -14.17 9.27 1.19
CA LEU A 72 -14.47 8.10 0.36
C LEU A 72 -13.92 8.27 -1.06
N GLU A 73 -14.17 9.40 -1.71
CA GLU A 73 -13.66 9.69 -3.06
C GLU A 73 -12.13 9.69 -3.11
N MET A 74 -11.49 10.27 -2.10
CA MET A 74 -10.03 10.28 -1.98
C MET A 74 -9.48 8.84 -1.84
N LEU A 75 -10.06 8.02 -0.97
CA LEU A 75 -9.61 6.63 -0.77
C LEU A 75 -9.90 5.73 -1.98
N LYS A 76 -11.00 5.94 -2.69
CA LYS A 76 -11.30 5.18 -3.92
C LYS A 76 -10.20 5.35 -4.97
N LYS A 77 -9.56 6.52 -5.05
CA LYS A 77 -8.42 6.76 -5.95
C LYS A 77 -7.15 6.02 -5.54
N LEU A 78 -7.08 5.54 -4.30
CA LEU A 78 -5.92 4.82 -3.77
C LEU A 78 -6.12 3.31 -3.80
N GLU A 79 -7.29 2.81 -4.23
CA GLU A 79 -7.52 1.38 -4.38
C GLU A 79 -6.67 0.80 -5.53
N LEU A 80 -6.28 -0.46 -5.36
CA LEU A 80 -5.79 -1.32 -6.43
C LEU A 80 -6.73 -2.52 -6.56
N ALA A 81 -6.82 -3.09 -7.77
CA ALA A 81 -7.61 -4.28 -7.99
C ALA A 81 -6.94 -5.52 -7.37
N ALA A 82 -7.71 -6.57 -7.11
CA ALA A 82 -7.15 -7.84 -6.62
C ALA A 82 -6.08 -8.42 -7.58
N ALA A 83 -6.29 -8.26 -8.90
CA ALA A 83 -5.33 -8.67 -9.91
C ALA A 83 -3.99 -7.90 -9.82
N ASP A 84 -4.04 -6.63 -9.42
CA ASP A 84 -2.84 -5.80 -9.22
C ASP A 84 -2.02 -6.32 -8.05
N PHE A 85 -2.66 -6.70 -6.94
CA PHE A 85 -1.94 -7.32 -5.81
C PHE A 85 -1.32 -8.68 -6.16
N ILE A 86 -1.97 -9.47 -7.01
CA ILE A 86 -1.38 -10.70 -7.56
C ILE A 86 -0.14 -10.37 -8.40
N ALA A 87 -0.24 -9.37 -9.27
CA ALA A 87 0.90 -8.91 -10.07
C ALA A 87 2.05 -8.37 -9.20
N LEU A 88 1.74 -7.65 -8.12
CA LEU A 88 2.73 -7.16 -7.16
C LEU A 88 3.43 -8.30 -6.41
N LYS A 89 2.69 -9.33 -6.00
CA LYS A 89 3.27 -10.51 -5.36
C LYS A 89 4.27 -11.20 -6.30
N THR A 90 3.93 -11.34 -7.58
CA THR A 90 4.84 -11.89 -8.60
C THR A 90 6.06 -11.00 -8.78
N HIS A 91 5.88 -9.67 -8.92
CA HIS A 91 6.97 -8.70 -9.07
C HIS A 91 7.92 -8.71 -7.87
N CYS A 92 7.39 -8.84 -6.64
CA CYS A 92 8.20 -9.00 -5.42
C CYS A 92 9.06 -10.27 -5.46
N ALA A 93 8.50 -11.39 -5.92
CA ALA A 93 9.24 -12.65 -6.04
C ALA A 93 10.40 -12.54 -7.05
N GLU A 94 10.18 -11.85 -8.18
CA GLU A 94 11.22 -11.56 -9.17
C GLU A 94 12.36 -10.69 -8.62
N HIS A 95 12.08 -9.87 -7.60
CA HIS A 95 13.04 -8.95 -6.98
C HIS A 95 13.60 -9.45 -5.64
N GLY A 96 13.27 -10.69 -5.25
CA GLY A 96 13.79 -11.32 -4.04
C GLY A 96 13.35 -10.66 -2.72
N ILE A 97 12.22 -9.94 -2.71
CA ILE A 97 11.66 -9.28 -1.53
C ILE A 97 10.32 -9.92 -1.13
N LEU A 98 10.05 -10.05 0.17
CA LEU A 98 8.80 -10.62 0.64
C LEU A 98 7.63 -9.64 0.42
N PHE A 99 6.57 -10.10 -0.22
CA PHE A 99 5.30 -9.36 -0.30
C PHE A 99 4.50 -9.50 0.99
N MET A 100 4.03 -8.38 1.53
CA MET A 100 3.08 -8.32 2.64
C MET A 100 1.93 -7.36 2.34
N SER A 101 0.79 -7.57 3.01
CA SER A 101 -0.29 -6.58 3.02
C SER A 101 -0.99 -6.55 4.37
N THR A 102 -1.52 -5.39 4.75
CA THR A 102 -2.48 -5.25 5.85
C THR A 102 -3.89 -5.16 5.26
N PRO A 103 -4.78 -6.13 5.51
CA PRO A 103 -6.18 -6.03 5.11
C PRO A 103 -6.95 -5.10 6.04
N PHE A 104 -7.84 -4.27 5.49
CA PHE A 104 -8.73 -3.40 6.28
C PHE A 104 -10.23 -3.79 6.14
N ASP A 105 -10.56 -4.77 5.30
CA ASP A 105 -11.90 -5.30 5.11
C ASP A 105 -11.86 -6.79 4.69
N LEU A 106 -13.06 -7.37 4.49
CA LEU A 106 -13.33 -8.76 4.15
C LEU A 106 -13.86 -8.91 2.72
#